data_AF-A0A6N2MJU0-F1
#
_entry.id   AF-A0A6N2MJU0-F1
#
_cell.length_a   1.000
_cell.length_b   1.000
_cell.length_c   1.000
_cell.angle_alpha   90.00
_cell.angle_beta   90.00
_cell.angle_gamma   90.00
#
_symmetry.space_group_name_H-M   'P 1'
#
loop_
_entity.id
_entity.type
_entity.pdbx_description
1 polymer ?
#
loop_
_entity_poly.entity_id
_entity_poly.type
_entity_poly.pdbx_seq_one_letter_code
_entity_poly.pdbx_strand_id
1 'polypeptide(L)'
;MAIFYITQDTQRHPLLPEIKSGGFRVTGRISTLCSLLDPISGELTVETSAVPISSIDIHLLRVESVLVGEKIIADGDVCRNLTLPIYVILPRLLTCPSVFAGPFSIEFKVSIVISFQSELSKLQKKSDPRTPRLWLAMETLPLELVRTR
;
A
#
# COMPACT_ATOMS: atom_id res chain seq x y z
N MET A 1 11.83 -15.26 5.38
CA MET A 1 10.47 -15.17 4.83
C MET A 1 9.51 -14.87 5.98
N ALA A 2 8.63 -13.89 5.82
CA ALA A 2 7.59 -13.57 6.79
C ALA A 2 6.31 -14.34 6.47
N ILE A 3 5.59 -14.75 7.51
CA ILE A 3 4.29 -15.42 7.41
C ILE A 3 3.19 -14.37 7.48
N PHE A 4 2.15 -14.52 6.69
CA PHE A 4 0.97 -13.66 6.73
C PHE A 4 -0.34 -14.45 6.70
N TYR A 5 -1.38 -13.81 7.21
CA TYR A 5 -2.73 -14.35 7.28
C TYR A 5 -3.71 -13.27 6.86
N ILE A 6 -4.53 -13.56 5.84
CA ILE A 6 -5.61 -12.69 5.39
C ILE A 6 -6.91 -13.40 5.76
N THR A 7 -7.56 -12.92 6.83
CA THR A 7 -8.84 -13.42 7.32
C THR A 7 -9.78 -12.25 7.53
N GLN A 8 -11.05 -12.55 7.77
CA GLN A 8 -12.06 -11.54 8.07
C GLN A 8 -11.75 -10.69 9.30
N ASP A 9 -10.98 -11.24 10.24
CA ASP A 9 -10.64 -10.59 11.50
C ASP A 9 -9.38 -9.71 11.37
N THR A 10 -8.55 -9.94 10.35
CA THR A 10 -7.33 -9.13 10.12
C THR A 10 -7.59 -7.87 9.29
N GLN A 11 -8.78 -7.74 8.69
CA GLN A 11 -9.11 -6.60 7.84
C GLN A 11 -9.51 -5.38 8.68
N ARG A 12 -8.88 -4.23 8.38
CA ARG A 12 -9.17 -2.95 9.05
C ARG A 12 -10.38 -2.23 8.47
N HIS A 13 -10.86 -2.66 7.30
CA HIS A 13 -12.01 -2.12 6.60
C HIS A 13 -13.15 -3.14 6.59
N PRO A 14 -14.41 -2.69 6.46
CA PRO A 14 -15.53 -3.60 6.36
C PRO A 14 -15.44 -4.44 5.08
N LEU A 15 -15.84 -5.71 5.19
CA LEU A 15 -15.97 -6.65 4.10
C LEU A 15 -17.44 -6.95 3.79
N LEU A 16 -17.67 -7.58 2.65
CA LEU A 16 -18.96 -8.14 2.25
C LEU A 16 -19.57 -9.02 3.37
N PRO A 17 -20.88 -8.89 3.66
CA PRO A 17 -21.56 -9.70 4.69
C PRO A 17 -21.38 -11.20 4.50
N GLU A 18 -21.38 -11.67 3.25
CA GLU A 18 -21.21 -13.07 2.86
C GLU A 18 -19.84 -13.61 3.27
N ILE A 19 -18.82 -12.76 3.18
CA ILE A 19 -17.45 -13.08 3.61
C ILE A 19 -17.40 -13.15 5.15
N LYS A 20 -18.05 -12.22 5.85
CA LYS A 20 -18.06 -12.19 7.32
C LYS A 20 -18.83 -13.37 7.93
N SER A 21 -19.90 -13.82 7.29
CA SER A 21 -20.73 -14.92 7.79
C SER A 21 -20.22 -16.29 7.34
N GLY A 22 -19.78 -16.41 6.09
CA GLY A 22 -19.30 -17.68 5.52
C GLY A 22 -17.81 -17.94 5.71
N GLY A 23 -17.04 -16.93 6.11
CA GLY A 23 -15.60 -17.05 6.36
C GLY A 23 -14.73 -16.93 5.12
N PHE A 24 -13.48 -16.49 5.36
CA PHE A 24 -12.38 -16.71 4.43
C PHE A 24 -11.06 -16.78 5.20
N ARG A 25 -10.10 -17.52 4.65
CA ARG A 25 -8.75 -17.64 5.18
C ARG A 25 -7.77 -17.89 4.05
N VAL A 26 -6.80 -16.99 3.95
CA VAL A 26 -5.63 -17.12 3.08
C VAL A 26 -4.39 -17.03 3.92
N THR A 27 -3.46 -17.95 3.72
CA THR A 27 -2.21 -18.03 4.45
C THR A 27 -1.05 -18.06 3.47
N GLY A 28 0.12 -17.64 3.90
CA GLY A 28 1.29 -17.72 3.05
C GLY A 28 2.54 -17.23 3.71
N ARG A 29 3.63 -17.31 2.96
CA ARG A 29 4.93 -16.74 3.35
C ARG A 29 5.56 -16.06 2.16
N ILE A 30 6.16 -14.90 2.39
CA ILE A 30 6.83 -14.13 1.34
C ILE A 30 8.16 -13.61 1.86
N SER A 31 9.14 -13.45 0.96
CA SER A 31 10.40 -12.82 1.34
C SER A 31 10.18 -11.33 1.59
N THR A 32 10.54 -10.89 2.80
CA THR A 32 10.51 -9.48 3.21
C THR A 32 11.90 -8.86 3.17
N LEU A 33 12.92 -9.62 2.74
CA LEU A 33 14.27 -9.18 2.44
C LEU A 33 14.62 -9.69 1.05
N CYS A 34 14.94 -8.80 0.12
CA CYS A 34 15.18 -9.16 -1.27
C CYS A 34 16.27 -8.28 -1.89
N SER A 35 17.16 -8.86 -2.70
CA SER A 35 18.03 -8.05 -3.54
C SER A 35 17.20 -7.34 -4.61
N LEU A 36 17.64 -6.16 -5.04
CA LEU A 36 17.05 -5.44 -6.18
C LEU A 36 17.12 -6.22 -7.50
N LEU A 37 18.04 -7.18 -7.60
CA LEU A 37 18.24 -8.01 -8.80
C LEU A 37 17.49 -9.35 -8.71
N ASP A 38 17.03 -9.72 -7.51
CA ASP A 38 16.39 -11.01 -7.28
C ASP A 38 14.86 -10.87 -7.31
N PRO A 39 14.12 -11.90 -7.75
CA PRO A 39 12.67 -11.90 -7.67
C PRO A 39 12.18 -12.04 -6.22
N ILE A 40 11.07 -11.34 -5.91
CA ILE A 40 10.36 -11.56 -4.65
C ILE A 40 9.76 -12.98 -4.66
N SER A 41 10.24 -13.82 -3.75
CA SER A 41 9.83 -15.23 -3.66
C SER A 41 8.86 -15.44 -2.50
N GLY A 42 7.88 -16.32 -2.69
CA GLY A 42 6.88 -16.63 -1.68
C GLY A 42 5.88 -17.67 -2.16
N GLU A 43 4.99 -18.07 -1.27
CA GLU A 43 3.86 -18.96 -1.54
C GLU A 43 2.63 -18.46 -0.79
N LEU A 44 1.46 -18.75 -1.35
CA LEU A 44 0.16 -18.39 -0.80
C LEU A 44 -0.79 -19.56 -1.03
N THR A 45 -1.60 -19.87 -0.03
CA THR A 45 -2.65 -20.89 -0.07
C THR A 45 -3.98 -20.25 0.31
N VAL A 46 -4.98 -20.41 -0.56
CA VAL A 46 -6.37 -20.11 -0.22
C VAL A 46 -6.94 -21.32 0.48
N GLU A 47 -7.19 -21.22 1.78
CA GLU A 47 -7.69 -22.35 2.56
C GLU A 47 -9.21 -22.41 2.55
N THR A 48 -9.87 -21.26 2.72
CA THR A 48 -11.32 -21.13 2.64
C THR A 48 -11.74 -19.78 2.06
N SER A 49 -12.85 -19.75 1.34
CA SER A 49 -13.50 -18.52 0.90
C SER A 49 -14.99 -18.74 0.63
N ALA A 50 -15.85 -18.00 1.31
CA ALA A 50 -17.30 -18.05 1.10
C ALA A 50 -17.76 -17.38 -0.20
N VAL A 51 -16.92 -16.50 -0.76
CA VAL A 51 -17.19 -15.77 -2.02
C VAL A 51 -16.10 -16.12 -3.03
N PRO A 52 -16.44 -16.31 -4.32
CA PRO A 52 -15.43 -16.55 -5.36
C PRO A 52 -14.39 -15.43 -5.40
N ILE A 53 -13.12 -15.80 -5.54
CA ILE A 53 -12.01 -14.84 -5.70
C ILE A 53 -11.83 -14.54 -7.18
N SER A 54 -11.82 -13.26 -7.55
CA SER A 54 -11.64 -12.80 -8.93
C SER A 54 -10.16 -12.58 -9.28
N SER A 55 -9.36 -12.05 -8.36
CA SER A 55 -7.91 -11.90 -8.52
C SER A 55 -7.18 -11.94 -7.19
N ILE A 56 -5.91 -12.31 -7.25
CA ILE A 56 -4.93 -12.12 -6.18
C ILE A 56 -3.75 -11.39 -6.79
N ASP A 57 -3.56 -10.14 -6.40
CA ASP A 57 -2.57 -9.22 -6.95
C ASP A 57 -1.48 -8.93 -5.93
N ILE A 58 -0.24 -8.76 -6.41
CA ILE A 58 0.89 -8.31 -5.60
C ILE A 58 1.21 -6.86 -6.01
N HIS A 59 1.12 -5.94 -5.07
CA HIS A 59 1.51 -4.55 -5.26
C HIS A 59 2.82 -4.25 -4.55
N LEU A 60 3.79 -3.72 -5.28
CA LEU A 60 4.99 -3.14 -4.73
C LEU A 60 4.77 -1.64 -4.47
N LEU A 61 4.84 -1.24 -3.22
CA LEU A 61 4.59 0.14 -2.76
C LEU A 61 5.90 0.77 -2.33
N ARG A 62 6.23 1.93 -2.90
CA ARG A 62 7.30 2.82 -2.42
C ARG A 62 6.69 3.87 -1.52
N VAL A 63 7.13 3.93 -0.27
CA VAL A 63 6.69 4.88 0.74
C VAL A 63 7.84 5.84 1.03
N GLU A 64 7.67 7.10 0.68
CA GLU A 64 8.63 8.17 1.00
C GLU A 64 8.10 8.98 2.18
N SER A 65 8.89 9.07 3.25
CA SER A 65 8.54 9.85 4.45
C SER A 65 9.58 10.93 4.67
N VAL A 66 9.11 12.16 4.89
CA VAL A 66 9.94 13.31 5.29
C VAL A 66 9.42 13.78 6.67
N LEU A 67 10.23 13.56 7.70
CA LEU A 67 10.06 13.95 9.09
C LEU A 67 10.74 15.32 9.33
N VAL A 68 10.43 16.30 8.49
CA VAL A 68 10.69 17.72 8.76
C VAL A 68 9.34 18.40 8.73
N GLY A 69 9.10 19.30 9.70
CA GLY A 69 7.86 20.04 9.89
C GLY A 69 7.23 20.52 8.58
N GLU A 70 5.90 20.53 8.60
CA GLU A 70 4.98 21.07 7.59
C GLU A 70 5.63 21.91 6.48
N LYS A 71 5.34 21.62 5.21
CA LYS A 71 5.70 22.52 4.10
C LYS A 71 4.82 23.77 4.14
N ILE A 72 5.15 24.67 5.05
CA ILE A 72 4.47 25.95 5.25
C ILE A 72 5.05 26.95 4.24
N ILE A 73 4.21 27.48 3.35
CA ILE A 73 4.63 28.50 2.37
C ILE A 73 4.70 29.90 3.04
N ALA A 74 3.93 30.10 4.11
CA ALA A 74 3.97 31.27 4.98
C ALA A 74 3.31 30.91 6.33
N ASP A 75 3.90 31.35 7.46
CA ASP A 75 3.47 31.06 8.83
C ASP A 75 3.24 32.38 9.62
N GLY A 76 2.27 32.42 10.54
CA GLY A 76 1.90 33.62 11.32
C GLY A 76 0.83 34.53 10.67
N ASP A 77 0.79 35.82 11.04
CA ASP A 77 -0.16 36.80 10.48
C ASP A 77 0.33 37.35 9.12
N VAL A 78 0.03 36.59 8.06
CA VAL A 78 0.46 36.88 6.69
C VAL A 78 -0.20 38.17 6.16
N CYS A 79 0.59 39.07 5.57
CA CYS A 79 0.11 40.35 5.06
C CYS A 79 -1.03 40.19 4.03
N ARG A 80 -2.09 40.97 4.22
CA ARG A 80 -3.24 41.03 3.29
C ARG A 80 -2.85 41.77 2.02
N ASN A 81 -3.36 41.33 0.87
CA ASN A 81 -3.02 41.85 -0.47
C ASN A 81 -1.52 41.74 -0.85
N LEU A 82 -0.77 40.84 -0.21
CA LEU A 82 0.59 40.50 -0.61
C LEU A 82 0.58 39.27 -1.53
N THR A 83 1.05 39.42 -2.77
CA THR A 83 1.21 38.30 -3.70
C THR A 83 2.55 37.60 -3.44
N LEU A 84 2.51 36.33 -3.02
CA LEU A 84 3.69 35.47 -2.87
C LEU A 84 3.91 34.65 -4.15
N PRO A 85 4.92 34.95 -4.99
CA PRO A 85 5.19 34.17 -6.18
C PRO A 85 5.85 32.82 -5.81
N ILE A 86 5.31 31.73 -6.35
CA ILE A 86 5.81 30.37 -6.12
C ILE A 86 6.29 29.79 -7.46
N TYR A 87 7.59 29.51 -7.56
CA TYR A 87 8.21 28.86 -8.72
C TYR A 87 9.16 27.76 -8.24
N VAL A 88 8.79 26.50 -8.51
CA VAL A 88 9.56 25.31 -8.09
C VAL A 88 9.71 24.36 -9.27
N ILE A 89 10.95 23.96 -9.57
CA ILE A 89 11.27 22.96 -10.59
C ILE A 89 11.54 21.62 -9.89
N LEU A 90 10.69 20.62 -10.15
CA LEU A 90 10.92 19.25 -9.69
C LEU A 90 11.99 18.55 -10.56
N PRO A 91 12.96 17.82 -9.98
CA PRO A 91 14.01 17.16 -10.75
C PRO A 91 13.40 16.02 -11.57
N ARG A 92 13.60 16.07 -12.90
CA ARG A 92 12.69 15.50 -13.92
C ARG A 92 12.85 14.00 -14.23
N LEU A 93 13.86 13.34 -13.68
CA LEU A 93 13.91 11.89 -13.53
C LEU A 93 13.75 11.68 -12.02
N LEU A 94 12.78 10.94 -11.51
CA LEU A 94 12.58 10.70 -10.08
C LEU A 94 13.73 9.83 -9.53
N THR A 95 14.81 10.55 -9.26
CA THR A 95 16.20 10.14 -9.17
C THR A 95 16.53 9.61 -7.78
N CYS A 96 17.57 8.77 -7.77
CA CYS A 96 18.17 7.96 -6.69
C CYS A 96 19.09 8.78 -5.74
N PRO A 97 19.71 8.20 -4.68
CA PRO A 97 19.59 6.88 -4.04
C PRO A 97 18.78 6.89 -2.73
N SER A 98 18.40 5.72 -2.19
CA SER A 98 17.96 5.60 -0.79
C SER A 98 19.10 6.00 0.13
N VAL A 99 18.92 7.10 0.85
CA VAL A 99 19.85 7.62 1.87
C VAL A 99 19.09 7.65 3.19
N PHE A 100 19.65 7.03 4.23
CA PHE A 100 19.25 7.33 5.60
C PHE A 100 20.03 8.58 6.04
N ALA A 101 19.42 9.75 5.89
CA ALA A 101 20.01 11.02 6.30
C ALA A 101 19.01 11.75 7.18
N GLY A 102 19.03 11.42 8.48
CA GLY A 102 18.20 12.05 9.49
C GLY A 102 16.70 11.95 9.16
N PRO A 103 15.99 13.05 8.87
CA PRO A 103 14.54 13.08 8.81
C PRO A 103 13.91 12.48 7.54
N PHE A 104 14.62 11.80 6.65
CA PHE A 104 14.03 11.21 5.43
C PHE A 104 14.20 9.70 5.38
N SER A 105 13.13 8.98 5.03
CA SER A 105 13.16 7.54 4.77
C SER A 105 12.43 7.17 3.47
N ILE A 106 12.99 6.18 2.77
CA ILE A 106 12.32 5.47 1.69
C ILE A 106 12.15 4.02 2.15
N GLU A 107 10.91 3.59 2.29
CA GLU A 107 10.54 2.24 2.65
C GLU A 107 9.83 1.57 1.47
N PHE A 108 10.00 0.26 1.34
CA PHE A 108 9.19 -0.53 0.43
C PHE A 108 8.23 -1.40 1.24
N LYS A 109 7.04 -1.60 0.70
CA LYS A 109 6.04 -2.51 1.24
C LYS A 109 5.53 -3.37 0.11
N VAL A 110 5.30 -4.64 0.42
CA VAL A 110 4.60 -5.55 -0.49
C VAL A 110 3.19 -5.73 0.04
N SER A 111 2.20 -5.53 -0.82
CA SER A 111 0.80 -5.71 -0.48
C SER A 111 0.21 -6.84 -1.29
N ILE A 112 -0.37 -7.81 -0.61
CA ILE A 112 -1.10 -8.92 -1.22
C ILE A 112 -2.56 -8.53 -1.17
N VAL A 113 -3.20 -8.43 -2.34
CA VAL A 113 -4.53 -7.88 -2.51
C VAL A 113 -5.43 -8.93 -3.14
N ILE A 114 -6.46 -9.35 -2.42
CA ILE A 114 -7.47 -10.31 -2.87
C ILE A 114 -8.71 -9.52 -3.27
N SER A 115 -9.15 -9.72 -4.50
CA SER A 115 -10.42 -9.21 -4.99
C SER A 115 -11.45 -10.33 -5.03
N PHE A 116 -12.63 -10.11 -4.46
CA PHE A 116 -13.75 -11.04 -4.51
C PHE A 116 -14.70 -10.66 -5.66
N GLN A 117 -15.37 -11.66 -6.22
CA GLN A 117 -16.41 -11.45 -7.22
C GLN A 117 -17.64 -10.84 -6.54
N SER A 118 -18.01 -9.62 -6.94
CA SER A 118 -19.17 -8.92 -6.42
C SER A 118 -19.78 -8.00 -7.47
N GLU A 119 -21.11 -7.91 -7.54
CA GLU A 119 -21.78 -6.95 -8.40
C GLU A 119 -21.47 -5.49 -8.01
N LEU A 120 -21.13 -5.23 -6.73
CA LEU A 120 -20.67 -3.92 -6.26
C LEU A 120 -19.38 -3.47 -6.94
N SER A 121 -18.50 -4.41 -7.29
CA SER A 121 -17.24 -4.10 -7.98
C SER A 121 -17.46 -3.54 -9.40
N LYS A 122 -18.61 -3.85 -10.02
CA LYS A 122 -19.00 -3.36 -11.36
C LYS A 122 -19.65 -1.98 -11.31
N LEU A 123 -20.32 -1.65 -10.20
CA LEU A 123 -21.08 -0.42 -10.03
C LEU A 123 -20.21 0.78 -9.64
N GLN A 124 -19.07 0.56 -8.97
CA GLN A 124 -18.17 1.64 -8.59
C GLN A 124 -17.10 1.92 -9.65
N LYS A 125 -17.19 3.09 -10.29
CA LYS A 125 -16.02 3.70 -10.95
C LYS A 125 -14.95 3.92 -9.88
N LYS A 126 -13.70 3.52 -10.16
CA LYS A 126 -12.50 3.58 -9.28
C LYS A 126 -12.14 4.98 -8.72
N SER A 127 -13.01 5.98 -8.85
CA SER A 127 -12.72 7.41 -8.71
C SER A 127 -12.73 7.95 -7.28
N ASP A 128 -13.43 7.33 -6.32
CA ASP A 128 -13.43 7.80 -4.93
C ASP A 128 -12.56 6.90 -4.02
N PRO A 129 -11.37 7.36 -3.60
CA PRO A 129 -10.49 6.62 -2.70
C PRO A 129 -11.02 6.53 -1.25
N ARG A 130 -12.05 7.29 -0.88
CA ARG A 130 -12.62 7.27 0.49
C ARG A 130 -13.70 6.22 0.67
N THR A 131 -14.27 5.70 -0.42
CA THR A 131 -15.29 4.67 -0.32
C THR A 131 -14.65 3.30 -0.01
N PRO A 132 -15.03 2.62 1.09
CA PRO A 132 -14.45 1.33 1.44
C PRO A 132 -14.80 0.27 0.39
N ARG A 133 -13.78 -0.41 -0.13
CA ARG A 133 -13.95 -1.50 -1.10
C ARG A 133 -14.25 -2.79 -0.37
N LEU A 134 -15.54 -3.05 -0.16
CA LEU A 134 -16.03 -4.20 0.62
C LEU A 134 -15.62 -5.56 0.02
N TRP A 135 -15.36 -5.60 -1.29
CA TRP A 135 -14.95 -6.79 -2.04
C TRP A 135 -13.43 -6.97 -2.11
N LEU A 136 -12.66 -6.25 -1.30
CA LEU A 136 -11.21 -6.34 -1.24
C LEU A 136 -10.79 -6.87 0.12
N ALA A 137 -9.84 -7.81 0.19
CA ALA A 137 -9.07 -8.07 1.39
C ALA A 137 -7.59 -7.88 1.06
N MET A 138 -6.80 -7.35 1.99
CA MET A 138 -5.38 -7.12 1.75
C MET A 138 -4.55 -7.26 3.01
N GLU A 139 -3.30 -7.67 2.83
CA GLU A 139 -2.28 -7.65 3.88
C GLU A 139 -1.03 -6.98 3.33
N THR A 140 -0.43 -6.10 4.12
CA THR A 140 0.72 -5.29 3.68
C THR A 140 1.89 -5.52 4.62
N LEU A 141 2.96 -6.07 4.06
CA LEU A 141 4.18 -6.39 4.79
C LEU A 141 5.29 -5.40 4.44
N PRO A 142 6.16 -5.04 5.39
CA PRO A 142 7.38 -4.32 5.07
C PRO A 142 8.27 -5.18 4.16
N LEU A 143 8.90 -4.54 3.18
CA LEU A 143 9.86 -5.15 2.27
C LEU A 143 11.16 -4.37 2.33
N GLU A 144 12.21 -5.03 2.77
CA GLU A 144 13.57 -4.50 2.76
C GLU A 144 14.25 -4.88 1.43
N LEU A 145 14.53 -3.86 0.61
CA LEU A 145 15.26 -4.03 -0.63
C LEU A 145 16.73 -3.68 -0.40
N VAL A 146 17.61 -4.66 -0.64
CA VAL A 146 19.06 -4.50 -0.49
C VAL A 146 19.75 -4.46 -1.84
N ARG A 147 20.84 -3.70 -1.95
CA ARG A 147 21.72 -3.74 -3.11
C ARG A 147 22.84 -4.74 -2.84
N THR A 148 22.84 -5.88 -3.53
CA THR A 148 23.99 -6.79 -3.52
C THR A 148 25.16 -6.15 -4.28
N ARG A 149 26.38 -6.30 -3.75
CA ARG A 149 27.62 -5.77 -4.35
C ARG A 149 28.00 -6.53 -5.61
#